data_AF-A0A9X2CUV3-F1
#
_entry.id   AF-A0A9X2CUV3-F1
#
_cell.length_a   1.000
_cell.length_b   1.000
_cell.length_c   1.000
_cell.angle_alpha   90.00
_cell.angle_beta   90.00
_cell.angle_gamma   90.00
#
_symmetry.space_group_name_H-M   'P 1'
#
loop_
_entity.id
_entity.type
_entity.pdbx_description
1 polymer ?
#
loop_
_entity_poly.entity_id
_entity_poly.type
_entity_poly.pdbx_seq_one_letter_code
_entity_poly.pdbx_strand_id
1 'polypeptide(L)'
;MKKWIPFLAIAATILLTTLSLTLFTQNTSESATAHTEVEAETEQNGEQQSGDTLLQNNIDNVITGDSAHVDNTIENNISGGSDTDVGNDVSNQVDVTGDADVTNDISNNIHQGTHDEDAREEESDDGNNEEENRSDNGNGTEESNGKEEESDNGSNGDSNGTDEATNGEDVPDIVWGVDSADITTDEMLACVRENFGDPQIWGRYIGTNEGASYGLTQEEVELLHSEDIPILVIYNHFNDGTGYEHGQNHAQAAVDMARDFGIPEGVALFLNVEPIYPIEANFILGWYDVISESEYSNGIYGVFHPDQEVNIAYEAAVEQNPDILENTFVWTASPNHGITTQENAPEYNPDAPEGSLIAGLQYGLDAETCNIDTNLFNGEVFEVLWSDDE
;
A
#
# COMPACT_ATOMS: atom_id res chain seq x y z
N MET A 1 -23.55 34.82 -83.26
CA MET A 1 -22.28 34.12 -82.93
C MET A 1 -22.66 32.85 -82.18
N LYS A 2 -22.58 31.66 -82.80
CA LYS A 2 -21.58 30.60 -82.50
C LYS A 2 -21.59 30.22 -81.01
N LYS A 3 -21.88 29.00 -80.54
CA LYS A 3 -22.05 27.66 -81.12
C LYS A 3 -22.81 26.77 -80.10
N TRP A 4 -23.47 25.73 -80.61
CA TRP A 4 -23.80 24.47 -79.91
C TRP A 4 -22.60 23.79 -79.24
N ILE A 5 -22.83 23.03 -78.16
CA ILE A 5 -22.43 21.61 -77.92
C ILE A 5 -22.96 21.14 -76.54
N PRO A 6 -23.24 19.82 -76.34
CA PRO A 6 -24.30 19.29 -75.49
C PRO A 6 -23.84 18.48 -74.26
N PHE A 7 -24.83 18.02 -73.47
CA PHE A 7 -24.86 16.79 -72.64
C PHE A 7 -23.57 15.95 -72.59
N LEU A 8 -22.89 15.93 -71.43
CA LEU A 8 -22.05 14.83 -70.93
C LEU A 8 -21.49 15.20 -69.55
N ALA A 9 -22.03 14.60 -68.48
CA ALA A 9 -21.35 14.24 -67.22
C ALA A 9 -22.39 13.91 -66.12
N ILE A 10 -23.19 12.87 -66.37
CA ILE A 10 -23.76 12.01 -65.32
C ILE A 10 -23.08 10.65 -65.55
N ALA A 11 -22.66 10.00 -64.46
CA ALA A 11 -21.94 8.71 -64.40
C ALA A 11 -20.40 8.79 -64.51
N ALA A 12 -19.76 9.21 -63.42
CA ALA A 12 -18.46 8.67 -63.00
C ALA A 12 -18.71 7.63 -61.91
N THR A 13 -19.31 6.52 -62.32
CA THR A 13 -19.37 5.26 -61.58
C THR A 13 -18.23 4.40 -62.09
N ILE A 14 -17.43 3.85 -61.16
CA ILE A 14 -16.89 2.48 -61.21
C ILE A 14 -16.09 2.14 -62.49
N LEU A 15 -14.76 2.35 -62.47
CA LEU A 15 -13.75 1.45 -63.06
C LEU A 15 -12.32 2.00 -62.83
N LEU A 16 -11.80 1.80 -61.62
CA LEU A 16 -10.37 1.72 -61.33
C LEU A 16 -10.21 0.45 -60.48
N THR A 17 -10.24 -0.74 -61.11
CA THR A 17 -9.05 -1.59 -61.33
C THR A 17 -8.42 -1.99 -59.99
N THR A 18 -8.76 -3.09 -59.29
CA THR A 18 -9.03 -4.49 -59.71
C THR A 18 -8.11 -5.00 -60.80
N LEU A 19 -6.79 -4.79 -60.70
CA LEU A 19 -5.80 -5.63 -61.37
C LEU A 19 -4.36 -5.43 -60.84
N SER A 20 -4.10 -5.81 -59.58
CA SER A 20 -2.73 -6.03 -59.08
C SER A 20 -2.71 -7.25 -58.17
N LEU A 21 -3.25 -8.36 -58.67
CA LEU A 21 -2.99 -9.69 -58.14
C LEU A 21 -2.41 -10.52 -59.27
N THR A 22 -1.41 -11.33 -58.93
CA THR A 22 -0.64 -12.28 -59.74
C THR A 22 0.56 -11.71 -60.51
N LEU A 23 1.71 -11.69 -59.83
CA LEU A 23 2.93 -12.41 -60.24
C LEU A 23 4.09 -12.11 -59.26
N PHE A 24 4.21 -12.94 -58.23
CA PHE A 24 5.46 -13.41 -57.61
C PHE A 24 5.06 -14.57 -56.67
N THR A 25 4.65 -15.71 -57.22
CA THR A 25 5.43 -16.96 -57.21
C THR A 25 6.38 -17.14 -56.03
N GLN A 26 5.93 -18.02 -55.12
CA GLN A 26 6.71 -19.00 -54.38
C GLN A 26 7.86 -18.46 -53.54
N ASN A 27 7.54 -18.08 -52.30
CA ASN A 27 8.44 -18.39 -51.19
C ASN A 27 7.73 -19.46 -50.35
N THR A 28 8.30 -20.65 -50.35
CA THR A 28 7.96 -21.73 -49.42
C THR A 28 8.09 -21.17 -48.00
N SER A 29 7.10 -21.46 -47.16
CA SER A 29 7.16 -21.20 -45.73
C SER A 29 8.33 -21.98 -45.13
N GLU A 30 9.48 -21.35 -45.03
CA GLU A 30 10.43 -21.72 -43.99
C GLU A 30 9.91 -21.06 -42.71
N SER A 31 9.62 -21.89 -41.71
CA SER A 31 9.47 -21.43 -40.33
C SER A 31 10.73 -20.64 -40.00
N ALA A 32 10.59 -19.33 -39.88
CA ALA A 32 11.66 -18.48 -39.41
C ALA A 32 11.75 -18.69 -37.89
N THR A 33 12.52 -19.69 -37.48
CA THR A 33 13.00 -19.78 -36.11
C THR A 33 14.02 -18.66 -35.94
N ALA A 34 13.57 -17.50 -35.44
CA ALA A 34 14.47 -16.46 -34.99
C ALA A 34 15.03 -16.88 -33.63
N HIS A 35 16.12 -17.66 -33.64
CA HIS A 35 16.93 -17.85 -32.45
C HIS A 35 17.81 -16.61 -32.26
N THR A 36 17.47 -15.83 -31.24
CA THR A 36 18.37 -14.83 -30.67
C THR A 36 18.96 -15.44 -29.40
N GLU A 37 20.14 -16.03 -29.51
CA GLU A 37 20.98 -16.37 -28.37
C GLU A 37 21.74 -15.09 -27.97
N VAL A 38 21.43 -14.53 -26.81
CA VAL A 38 22.25 -13.49 -26.18
C VAL A 38 23.06 -14.16 -25.07
N GLU A 39 24.22 -14.71 -25.44
CA GLU A 39 25.23 -15.10 -24.45
C GLU A 39 26.02 -13.85 -24.03
N ALA A 40 25.74 -13.34 -22.85
CA ALA A 40 26.55 -12.31 -22.20
C ALA A 40 27.55 -12.97 -21.24
N GLU A 41 28.67 -13.48 -21.76
CA GLU A 41 29.79 -13.89 -20.91
C GLU A 41 30.53 -12.66 -20.39
N THR A 42 30.41 -12.38 -19.09
CA THR A 42 31.22 -11.36 -18.42
C THR A 42 32.32 -12.04 -17.60
N GLU A 43 33.50 -12.24 -18.20
CA GLU A 43 34.71 -12.63 -17.45
C GLU A 43 35.23 -11.42 -16.65
N GLN A 44 35.00 -11.42 -15.32
CA GLN A 44 35.73 -10.53 -14.42
C GLN A 44 37.02 -11.20 -13.93
N ASN A 45 38.14 -10.64 -14.37
CA ASN A 45 39.47 -11.05 -13.98
C ASN A 45 39.97 -10.13 -12.84
N GLY A 46 39.87 -10.61 -11.60
CA GLY A 46 40.70 -10.26 -10.44
C GLY A 46 40.72 -8.81 -9.93
N GLU A 47 39.96 -8.54 -8.87
CA GLU A 47 40.50 -8.14 -7.55
C GLU A 47 39.37 -8.26 -6.52
N GLN A 48 39.63 -8.98 -5.43
CA GLN A 48 38.65 -9.39 -4.43
C GLN A 48 38.21 -8.17 -3.59
N GLN A 49 37.09 -7.55 -3.95
CA GLN A 49 36.35 -6.63 -3.09
C GLN A 49 35.02 -7.27 -2.70
N SER A 50 34.76 -7.30 -1.40
CA SER A 50 33.44 -7.56 -0.81
C SER A 50 32.50 -6.46 -1.29
N GLY A 51 31.67 -6.77 -2.27
CA GLY A 51 30.64 -5.89 -2.78
C GLY A 51 29.39 -6.71 -3.07
N ASP A 52 28.25 -6.14 -2.70
CA ASP A 52 26.93 -6.71 -2.92
C ASP A 52 26.75 -7.01 -4.41
N THR A 53 26.26 -8.21 -4.72
CA THR A 53 26.03 -8.62 -6.11
C THR A 53 24.55 -8.55 -6.42
N LEU A 54 24.14 -7.53 -7.16
CA LEU A 54 22.79 -7.40 -7.73
C LEU A 54 22.78 -7.93 -9.17
N LEU A 55 21.92 -8.91 -9.43
CA LEU A 55 21.68 -9.42 -10.78
C LEU A 55 20.18 -9.34 -11.09
N GLN A 56 19.83 -8.65 -12.19
CA GLN A 56 18.45 -8.49 -12.63
C GLN A 56 18.30 -8.92 -14.09
N ASN A 57 17.39 -9.86 -14.35
CA ASN A 57 16.94 -10.21 -15.69
C ASN A 57 15.50 -9.76 -15.87
N ASN A 58 15.24 -9.01 -16.94
CA ASN A 58 13.90 -8.64 -17.37
C ASN A 58 13.72 -9.08 -18.82
N ILE A 59 12.74 -9.95 -19.07
CA ILE A 59 12.37 -10.41 -20.41
C ILE A 59 10.89 -10.10 -20.67
N ASP A 60 10.65 -9.22 -21.64
CA ASP A 60 9.30 -8.89 -22.12
C ASP A 60 9.09 -9.43 -23.55
N ASN A 61 8.17 -10.39 -23.70
CA ASN A 61 7.75 -10.90 -25.00
C ASN A 61 6.34 -10.42 -25.35
N VAL A 62 6.21 -9.70 -26.46
CA VAL A 62 4.91 -9.32 -27.03
C VAL A 62 4.80 -9.93 -28.42
N ILE A 63 3.90 -10.91 -28.58
CA ILE A 63 3.77 -11.68 -29.82
C ILE A 63 2.34 -11.61 -30.32
N THR A 64 2.21 -11.24 -31.60
CA THR A 64 0.93 -11.20 -32.32
C THR A 64 1.04 -12.02 -33.60
N GLY A 65 0.04 -12.84 -33.92
CA GLY A 65 0.08 -13.64 -35.14
C GLY A 65 -0.84 -14.85 -35.18
N ASP A 66 -0.54 -15.81 -36.05
CA ASP A 66 -1.41 -16.97 -36.26
C ASP A 66 -1.08 -18.13 -35.31
N SER A 67 0.13 -18.23 -34.79
CA SER A 67 0.54 -19.18 -33.73
C SER A 67 1.81 -18.65 -33.07
N ALA A 68 2.02 -18.97 -31.80
CA ALA A 68 3.19 -18.53 -31.05
C ALA A 68 3.78 -19.65 -30.22
N HIS A 69 5.11 -19.71 -30.20
CA HIS A 69 5.85 -20.53 -29.24
C HIS A 69 6.90 -19.64 -28.59
N VAL A 70 6.90 -19.59 -27.27
CA VAL A 70 7.78 -18.70 -26.49
C VAL A 70 8.46 -19.51 -25.41
N ASP A 71 9.78 -19.61 -25.51
CA ASP A 71 10.62 -20.27 -24.52
C ASP A 71 11.59 -19.25 -23.94
N ASN A 72 11.41 -18.92 -22.66
CA ASN A 72 12.36 -18.09 -21.92
C ASN A 72 13.13 -18.96 -20.94
N THR A 73 14.45 -18.97 -21.06
CA THR A 73 15.34 -19.66 -20.12
C THR A 73 16.28 -18.67 -19.48
N ILE A 74 16.21 -18.55 -18.15
CA ILE A 74 17.12 -17.71 -17.37
C ILE A 74 17.85 -18.59 -16.37
N GLU A 75 19.18 -18.63 -16.46
CA GLU A 75 20.04 -19.37 -15.53
C GLU A 75 21.05 -18.43 -14.88
N ASN A 76 20.89 -18.17 -13.57
CA ASN A 76 21.79 -17.33 -12.80
C ASN A 76 22.65 -18.19 -11.87
N ASN A 77 23.95 -18.26 -12.16
CA ASN A 77 24.93 -18.94 -11.32
C ASN A 77 25.83 -17.91 -10.64
N ILE A 78 25.62 -17.66 -9.35
CA ILE A 78 26.36 -16.65 -8.58
C ILE A 78 27.15 -17.31 -7.45
N SER A 79 28.45 -17.00 -7.36
CA SER A 79 29.34 -17.53 -6.34
C SER A 79 30.23 -16.44 -5.74
N GLY A 80 30.19 -16.27 -4.41
CA GLY A 80 31.00 -15.33 -3.66
C GLY A 80 30.39 -13.91 -3.58
N GLY A 81 30.09 -13.49 -2.36
CA GLY A 81 29.43 -12.23 -1.95
C GLY A 81 28.77 -12.44 -0.58
N SER A 82 28.74 -11.42 0.29
CA SER A 82 27.99 -11.50 1.57
C SER A 82 26.49 -11.37 1.34
N ASP A 83 26.12 -10.55 0.36
CA ASP A 83 24.74 -10.23 -0.01
C ASP A 83 24.58 -10.38 -1.52
N THR A 84 23.57 -11.14 -1.94
CA THR A 84 23.31 -11.43 -3.35
C THR A 84 21.82 -11.42 -3.61
N ASP A 85 21.37 -10.45 -4.43
CA ASP A 85 19.98 -10.28 -4.83
C ASP A 85 19.84 -10.66 -6.30
N VAL A 86 18.92 -11.59 -6.59
CA VAL A 86 18.65 -12.07 -7.94
C VAL A 86 17.18 -11.89 -8.28
N GLY A 87 16.89 -10.91 -9.13
CA GLY A 87 15.55 -10.65 -9.66
C GLY A 87 15.39 -11.22 -11.07
N ASN A 88 14.32 -11.96 -11.32
CA ASN A 88 13.94 -12.41 -12.66
C ASN A 88 12.49 -12.05 -12.92
N ASP A 89 12.25 -11.14 -13.85
CA ASP A 89 10.93 -10.78 -14.35
C ASP A 89 10.77 -11.27 -15.79
N VAL A 90 9.68 -11.98 -16.06
CA VAL A 90 9.38 -12.54 -17.38
C VAL A 90 7.90 -12.31 -17.70
N SER A 91 7.63 -11.34 -18.56
CA SER A 91 6.30 -11.02 -19.06
C SER A 91 6.10 -11.58 -20.46
N ASN A 92 4.97 -12.28 -20.68
CA ASN A 92 4.61 -12.82 -21.99
C ASN A 92 3.19 -12.40 -22.37
N GLN A 93 3.08 -11.45 -23.29
CA GLN A 93 1.82 -11.02 -23.88
C GLN A 93 1.66 -11.68 -25.27
N VAL A 94 0.84 -12.72 -25.34
CA VAL A 94 0.63 -13.50 -26.58
C VAL A 94 -0.82 -13.35 -27.05
N ASP A 95 -0.98 -12.72 -28.22
CA ASP A 95 -2.27 -12.55 -28.90
C ASP A 95 -2.22 -13.25 -30.26
N VAL A 96 -2.62 -14.53 -30.27
CA VAL A 96 -2.61 -15.35 -31.48
C VAL A 96 -3.94 -16.03 -31.78
N THR A 97 -4.19 -16.25 -33.07
CA THR A 97 -5.45 -16.83 -33.56
C THR A 97 -5.47 -18.36 -33.62
N GLY A 98 -4.31 -19.00 -33.50
CA GLY A 98 -4.12 -20.45 -33.46
C GLY A 98 -3.46 -20.89 -32.15
N ASP A 99 -2.65 -21.96 -32.19
CA ASP A 99 -2.09 -22.56 -30.97
C ASP A 99 -0.97 -21.67 -30.39
N ALA A 100 -0.97 -21.55 -29.06
CA ALA A 100 0.06 -20.87 -28.28
C ALA A 100 0.66 -21.82 -27.25
N ASP A 101 1.98 -21.87 -27.17
CA ASP A 101 2.71 -22.62 -26.14
C ASP A 101 3.81 -21.72 -25.55
N VAL A 102 3.74 -21.47 -24.25
CA VAL A 102 4.65 -20.57 -23.52
C VAL A 102 5.26 -21.34 -22.37
N THR A 103 6.58 -21.44 -22.36
CA THR A 103 7.37 -22.05 -21.29
C THR A 103 8.40 -21.06 -20.76
N ASN A 104 8.37 -20.80 -19.46
CA ASN A 104 9.40 -20.03 -18.76
C ASN A 104 10.12 -20.95 -17.78
N ASP A 105 11.42 -21.18 -17.98
CA ASP A 105 12.26 -21.98 -17.10
C ASP A 105 13.32 -21.08 -16.47
N ILE A 106 13.28 -20.93 -15.15
CA ILE A 106 14.14 -20.03 -14.39
C ILE A 106 14.86 -20.83 -13.32
N SER A 107 16.20 -20.80 -13.36
CA SER A 107 17.06 -21.47 -12.39
C SER A 107 18.04 -20.48 -11.76
N ASN A 108 17.96 -20.32 -10.44
CA ASN A 108 18.88 -19.49 -9.66
C ASN A 108 19.71 -20.38 -8.74
N ASN A 109 21.02 -20.41 -8.95
CA ASN A 109 21.96 -21.18 -8.16
C ASN A 109 22.98 -20.25 -7.50
N ILE A 110 22.73 -19.95 -6.23
CA ILE A 110 23.50 -18.97 -5.43
C ILE A 110 24.31 -19.72 -4.39
N HIS A 111 25.63 -19.54 -4.41
CA HIS A 111 26.56 -20.09 -3.42
C HIS A 111 27.27 -18.96 -2.66
N GLN A 112 26.81 -18.67 -1.44
CA GLN A 112 27.49 -17.75 -0.52
C GLN A 112 28.65 -18.44 0.21
N GLY A 113 29.82 -17.81 0.20
CA GLY A 113 30.98 -18.26 0.97
C GLY A 113 30.92 -17.68 2.38
N THR A 114 30.76 -18.51 3.41
CA THR A 114 30.74 -18.07 4.81
C THR A 114 32.10 -17.49 5.21
N HIS A 115 32.16 -16.20 5.53
CA HIS A 115 33.32 -15.60 6.19
C HIS A 115 33.19 -15.78 7.70
N ASP A 116 33.81 -16.84 8.23
CA ASP A 116 34.07 -17.00 9.66
C ASP A 116 35.08 -15.93 10.12
N GLU A 117 34.63 -14.87 10.80
CA GLU A 117 35.50 -14.01 11.62
C GLU A 117 35.14 -14.17 13.09
N ASP A 118 35.76 -15.18 13.70
CA ASP A 118 35.77 -15.45 15.12
C ASP A 118 37.23 -15.33 15.61
N ALA A 119 37.68 -14.14 16.04
CA ALA A 119 38.99 -13.97 16.66
C ALA A 119 39.18 -12.67 17.49
N ARG A 120 38.97 -12.79 18.81
CA ARG A 120 39.78 -12.22 19.94
C ARG A 120 39.80 -10.68 20.08
N GLU A 121 39.62 -10.13 21.28
CA GLU A 121 40.63 -10.07 22.34
C GLU A 121 40.02 -10.05 23.77
N GLU A 122 40.49 -10.99 24.60
CA GLU A 122 40.50 -10.87 26.06
C GLU A 122 41.71 -10.02 26.47
N GLU A 123 41.54 -9.01 27.32
CA GLU A 123 42.55 -8.67 28.33
C GLU A 123 41.91 -8.20 29.65
N SER A 124 42.53 -8.73 30.70
CA SER A 124 42.31 -8.64 32.14
C SER A 124 42.66 -7.30 32.78
N ASP A 125 42.00 -6.92 33.89
CA ASP A 125 42.74 -6.48 35.08
C ASP A 125 41.99 -6.72 36.40
N ASP A 126 42.79 -7.04 37.41
CA ASP A 126 42.54 -7.61 38.73
C ASP A 126 42.31 -6.53 39.80
N GLY A 127 41.65 -6.84 40.92
CA GLY A 127 41.58 -5.89 42.05
C GLY A 127 40.55 -6.10 43.15
N ASN A 128 40.73 -7.14 43.96
CA ASN A 128 40.14 -7.32 45.30
C ASN A 128 40.06 -6.04 46.17
N ASN A 129 38.94 -5.88 46.90
CA ASN A 129 38.99 -5.73 48.38
C ASN A 129 37.61 -5.91 49.03
N GLU A 130 37.51 -6.96 49.85
CA GLU A 130 36.59 -7.07 50.96
C GLU A 130 36.99 -6.08 52.06
N GLU A 131 36.03 -5.42 52.72
CA GLU A 131 35.80 -5.62 54.16
C GLU A 131 34.63 -4.76 54.70
N GLU A 132 33.95 -5.41 55.64
CA GLU A 132 32.79 -5.06 56.44
C GLU A 132 32.83 -3.69 57.14
N ASN A 133 31.64 -3.08 57.34
CA ASN A 133 31.23 -2.77 58.71
C ASN A 133 29.74 -2.54 58.90
N ARG A 134 29.28 -3.07 60.04
CA ARG A 134 27.95 -3.08 60.65
C ARG A 134 27.53 -1.72 61.20
N SER A 135 26.20 -1.51 61.26
CA SER A 135 25.37 -1.21 62.47
C SER A 135 24.22 -0.29 62.08
N ASP A 136 22.95 -0.69 62.20
CA ASP A 136 22.13 -0.97 63.40
C ASP A 136 21.18 0.21 63.72
N ASN A 137 19.95 -0.16 64.11
CA ASN A 137 18.83 0.64 64.62
C ASN A 137 18.08 1.58 63.65
N GLY A 138 16.75 1.64 63.64
CA GLY A 138 15.76 1.01 64.51
C GLY A 138 14.35 1.55 64.25
N ASN A 139 13.39 0.63 64.39
CA ASN A 139 11.98 0.72 64.83
C ASN A 139 11.34 2.09 65.13
N GLY A 140 10.08 2.28 64.71
CA GLY A 140 9.22 3.36 65.25
C GLY A 140 7.88 3.57 64.53
N THR A 141 6.86 2.84 64.98
CA THR A 141 5.41 3.05 64.78
C THR A 141 4.87 4.35 65.41
N GLU A 142 3.80 4.91 64.83
CA GLU A 142 2.58 5.52 65.45
C GLU A 142 1.91 6.45 64.40
N GLU A 143 0.75 6.11 63.85
CA GLU A 143 -0.61 6.50 64.31
C GLU A 143 -0.85 8.00 64.56
N SER A 144 -1.83 8.59 63.84
CA SER A 144 -3.07 9.14 64.43
C SER A 144 -3.65 10.36 63.67
N ASN A 145 -4.87 10.14 63.13
CA ASN A 145 -6.07 10.98 63.17
C ASN A 145 -6.10 12.40 62.56
N GLY A 146 -6.90 12.52 61.49
CA GLY A 146 -8.30 12.93 61.59
C GLY A 146 -8.63 14.42 61.38
N LYS A 147 -9.51 14.72 60.41
CA LYS A 147 -10.92 15.10 60.63
C LYS A 147 -11.58 15.66 59.37
N GLU A 148 -12.80 15.17 59.17
CA GLU A 148 -13.92 15.71 58.40
C GLU A 148 -14.18 17.20 58.70
N GLU A 149 -14.71 17.96 57.74
CA GLU A 149 -16.05 18.55 57.84
C GLU A 149 -16.61 18.86 56.44
N GLU A 150 -17.86 18.46 56.24
CA GLU A 150 -18.74 18.84 55.14
C GLU A 150 -19.19 20.30 55.26
N SER A 151 -19.52 20.91 54.12
CA SER A 151 -20.69 21.79 54.06
C SER A 151 -21.26 21.85 52.65
N ASP A 152 -22.33 21.08 52.49
CA ASP A 152 -23.51 21.25 51.65
C ASP A 152 -23.83 22.69 51.19
N ASN A 153 -24.26 22.85 49.92
CA ASN A 153 -25.60 23.37 49.55
C ASN A 153 -25.64 23.96 48.12
N GLY A 154 -26.44 23.34 47.24
CA GLY A 154 -27.46 24.10 46.53
C GLY A 154 -27.46 24.14 44.99
N SER A 155 -28.34 23.29 44.42
CA SER A 155 -29.48 23.70 43.57
C SER A 155 -29.39 23.60 42.04
N ASN A 156 -30.16 22.61 41.55
CA ASN A 156 -31.06 22.58 40.38
C ASN A 156 -30.58 23.06 39.00
N GLY A 157 -30.54 22.11 38.07
CA GLY A 157 -30.85 22.30 36.66
C GLY A 157 -31.32 20.99 36.03
N ASP A 158 -32.64 20.86 35.82
CA ASP A 158 -33.27 19.83 34.99
C ASP A 158 -32.55 19.70 33.63
N SER A 159 -32.15 18.49 33.27
CA SER A 159 -32.13 18.10 31.86
C SER A 159 -32.63 16.67 31.71
N ASN A 160 -33.72 16.58 30.96
CA ASN A 160 -34.49 15.40 30.68
C ASN A 160 -33.79 14.64 29.54
N GLY A 161 -32.87 13.73 29.88
CA GLY A 161 -32.26 12.78 28.95
C GLY A 161 -33.03 11.46 28.98
N THR A 162 -33.64 11.12 27.86
CA THR A 162 -34.18 9.78 27.62
C THR A 162 -33.03 8.84 27.32
N ASP A 163 -32.58 8.11 28.33
CA ASP A 163 -31.67 6.98 28.18
C ASP A 163 -32.45 5.82 27.54
N GLU A 164 -32.35 5.67 26.21
CA GLU A 164 -32.51 4.35 25.60
C GLU A 164 -31.14 3.67 25.60
N ALA A 165 -31.01 2.69 26.50
CA ALA A 165 -29.90 1.78 26.58
C ALA A 165 -29.87 0.87 25.34
N THR A 166 -28.87 1.05 24.49
CA THR A 166 -28.40 0.02 23.56
C THR A 166 -27.14 -0.59 24.13
N ASN A 167 -27.21 -1.88 24.47
CA ASN A 167 -26.04 -2.71 24.76
C ASN A 167 -25.26 -2.94 23.46
N GLY A 168 -24.33 -2.03 23.15
CA GLY A 168 -23.14 -2.26 22.34
C GLY A 168 -21.97 -1.71 23.15
N GLU A 169 -20.80 -2.30 23.08
CA GLU A 169 -19.62 -1.68 23.69
C GLU A 169 -19.45 -0.29 23.05
N ASP A 170 -19.48 0.76 23.88
CA ASP A 170 -19.38 2.15 23.41
C ASP A 170 -17.97 2.36 22.81
N VAL A 171 -17.82 2.15 21.50
CA VAL A 171 -16.61 2.54 20.77
C VAL A 171 -16.45 4.05 20.98
N PRO A 172 -15.29 4.54 21.47
CA PRO A 172 -15.09 5.97 21.67
C PRO A 172 -15.30 6.74 20.36
N ASP A 173 -15.95 7.90 20.44
CA ASP A 173 -16.22 8.75 19.27
C ASP A 173 -14.97 9.01 18.43
N ILE A 174 -13.81 9.20 19.10
CA ILE A 174 -12.50 9.36 18.47
C ILE A 174 -11.48 8.46 19.19
N VAL A 175 -10.69 7.71 18.41
CA VAL A 175 -9.61 6.85 18.92
C VAL A 175 -8.25 7.27 18.35
N TRP A 176 -7.18 6.95 19.06
CA TRP A 176 -5.81 7.15 18.59
C TRP A 176 -5.30 5.88 17.93
N GLY A 177 -4.57 6.03 16.84
CA GLY A 177 -3.96 4.92 16.12
C GLY A 177 -2.72 5.38 15.38
N VAL A 178 -2.14 4.45 14.63
CA VAL A 178 -0.89 4.66 13.88
C VAL A 178 -1.00 4.03 12.50
N ASP A 179 -0.10 4.39 11.62
CA ASP A 179 0.14 3.63 10.39
C ASP A 179 1.65 3.55 10.15
N SER A 180 2.08 2.60 9.33
CA SER A 180 3.49 2.39 9.04
C SER A 180 3.72 1.86 7.64
N ALA A 181 4.82 2.30 7.02
CA ALA A 181 5.35 1.70 5.79
C ALA A 181 6.07 0.37 6.06
N ASP A 182 6.75 0.27 7.21
CA ASP A 182 7.44 -0.93 7.66
C ASP A 182 6.51 -1.99 8.24
N ILE A 183 6.98 -3.24 8.25
CA ILE A 183 6.31 -4.39 8.87
C ILE A 183 6.21 -4.16 10.37
N THR A 184 5.01 -4.31 10.91
CA THR A 184 4.76 -4.28 12.34
C THR A 184 5.16 -5.60 12.99
N THR A 185 6.27 -5.56 13.71
CA THR A 185 6.75 -6.66 14.55
C THR A 185 6.35 -6.44 16.01
N ASP A 186 6.51 -7.47 16.86
CA ASP A 186 6.38 -7.33 18.32
C ASP A 186 7.23 -6.18 18.87
N GLU A 187 8.44 -6.01 18.33
CA GLU A 187 9.38 -4.96 18.74
C GLU A 187 8.87 -3.57 18.36
N MET A 188 8.28 -3.43 17.17
CA MET A 188 7.67 -2.17 16.72
C MET A 188 6.43 -1.83 17.55
N LEU A 189 5.53 -2.78 17.76
CA LEU A 189 4.34 -2.58 18.60
C LEU A 189 4.72 -2.21 20.05
N ALA A 190 5.72 -2.88 20.63
CA ALA A 190 6.26 -2.53 21.94
C ALA A 190 6.87 -1.12 21.94
N CYS A 191 7.65 -0.76 20.91
CA CYS A 191 8.20 0.59 20.75
C CYS A 191 7.11 1.65 20.78
N VAL A 192 6.02 1.45 20.03
CA VAL A 192 4.88 2.38 19.96
C VAL A 192 4.22 2.52 21.33
N ARG A 193 3.93 1.41 22.02
CA ARG A 193 3.31 1.42 23.36
C ARG A 193 4.18 2.09 24.42
N GLU A 194 5.50 1.92 24.35
CA GLU A 194 6.42 2.51 25.31
C GLU A 194 6.65 4.01 25.08
N ASN A 195 6.62 4.48 23.84
CA ASN A 195 7.03 5.84 23.48
C ASN A 195 5.88 6.78 23.09
N PHE A 196 4.76 6.25 22.60
CA PHE A 196 3.68 7.05 22.02
C PHE A 196 2.33 6.80 22.68
N GLY A 197 1.91 5.55 22.85
CA GLY A 197 0.60 5.21 23.39
C GLY A 197 0.11 3.86 22.89
N ASP A 198 -1.12 3.51 23.24
CA ASP A 198 -1.71 2.22 22.88
C ASP A 198 -2.61 2.40 21.64
N PRO A 199 -2.15 1.98 20.45
CA PRO A 199 -2.90 2.19 19.22
C PRO A 199 -4.15 1.33 19.19
N GLN A 200 -5.28 1.93 18.81
CA GLN A 200 -6.55 1.23 18.65
C GLN A 200 -6.83 0.82 17.20
N ILE A 201 -6.04 1.35 16.25
CA ILE A 201 -6.10 1.06 14.81
C ILE A 201 -4.67 1.10 14.29
N TRP A 202 -4.32 0.19 13.38
CA TRP A 202 -3.06 0.22 12.65
C TRP A 202 -3.28 0.22 11.13
N GLY A 203 -2.84 1.28 10.45
CA GLY A 203 -2.87 1.37 8.99
C GLY A 203 -1.71 0.61 8.35
N ARG A 204 -2.01 -0.30 7.41
CA ARG A 204 -1.01 -1.14 6.75
C ARG A 204 -1.27 -1.34 5.27
N TYR A 205 -0.20 -1.45 4.50
CA TYR A 205 -0.25 -1.61 3.06
C TYR A 205 -0.55 -3.04 2.67
N ILE A 206 -1.49 -3.24 1.76
CA ILE A 206 -1.92 -4.57 1.31
C ILE A 206 -0.84 -5.37 0.58
N GLY A 207 0.11 -4.68 -0.06
CA GLY A 207 1.18 -5.29 -0.84
C GLY A 207 2.43 -4.42 -0.86
N THR A 208 3.59 -5.05 -1.05
CA THR A 208 4.89 -4.36 -1.07
C THR A 208 5.03 -3.48 -2.30
N ASN A 209 5.29 -2.19 -2.09
CA ASN A 209 5.66 -1.25 -3.14
C ASN A 209 7.15 -0.88 -2.96
N GLU A 210 8.00 -1.33 -3.88
CA GLU A 210 9.46 -1.24 -3.75
C GLU A 210 9.94 0.19 -3.48
N GLY A 211 10.66 0.35 -2.36
CA GLY A 211 11.19 1.65 -1.94
C GLY A 211 10.16 2.60 -1.31
N ALA A 212 8.90 2.17 -1.13
CA ALA A 212 7.84 2.95 -0.52
C ALA A 212 7.23 2.27 0.71
N SER A 213 6.85 0.99 0.62
CA SER A 213 6.21 0.26 1.74
C SER A 213 6.35 -1.25 1.63
N TYR A 214 6.30 -1.92 2.79
CA TYR A 214 6.17 -3.36 2.90
C TYR A 214 4.71 -3.77 3.03
N GLY A 215 4.31 -4.77 2.25
CA GLY A 215 2.97 -5.35 2.31
C GLY A 215 2.72 -6.11 3.61
N LEU A 216 1.45 -6.21 3.97
CA LEU A 216 0.95 -7.04 5.07
C LEU A 216 1.47 -8.47 4.95
N THR A 217 1.72 -9.08 6.10
CA THR A 217 2.04 -10.51 6.21
C THR A 217 1.03 -11.20 7.13
N GLN A 218 0.84 -12.51 6.99
CA GLN A 218 -0.07 -13.25 7.86
C GLN A 218 0.36 -13.18 9.34
N GLU A 219 1.67 -13.19 9.60
CA GLU A 219 2.24 -13.06 10.96
C GLU A 219 1.91 -11.69 11.57
N GLU A 220 1.97 -10.64 10.77
CA GLU A 220 1.60 -9.28 11.18
C GLU A 220 0.10 -9.15 11.48
N VAL A 221 -0.75 -9.77 10.66
CA VAL A 221 -2.21 -9.81 10.91
C VAL A 221 -2.50 -10.53 12.22
N GLU A 222 -1.92 -11.72 12.42
CA GLU A 222 -2.08 -12.51 13.65
C GLU A 222 -1.62 -11.72 14.89
N LEU A 223 -0.50 -11.01 14.80
CA LEU A 223 0.00 -10.14 15.87
C LEU A 223 -1.00 -9.05 16.23
N LEU A 224 -1.40 -8.23 15.26
CA LEU A 224 -2.28 -7.09 15.49
C LEU A 224 -3.65 -7.53 16.03
N HIS A 225 -4.23 -8.57 15.44
CA HIS A 225 -5.50 -9.14 15.88
C HIS A 225 -5.44 -9.78 17.26
N SER A 226 -4.34 -10.47 17.62
CA SER A 226 -4.16 -11.02 18.97
C SER A 226 -4.08 -9.96 20.07
N GLU A 227 -3.85 -8.71 19.67
CA GLU A 227 -3.76 -7.54 20.53
C GLU A 227 -5.00 -6.63 20.43
N ASP A 228 -6.08 -7.15 19.80
CA ASP A 228 -7.35 -6.44 19.56
C ASP A 228 -7.17 -5.14 18.73
N ILE A 229 -6.18 -5.10 17.85
CA ILE A 229 -5.88 -3.96 16.97
C ILE A 229 -6.39 -4.26 15.54
N PRO A 230 -7.51 -3.66 15.11
CA PRO A 230 -7.97 -3.77 13.74
C PRO A 230 -7.06 -3.04 12.75
N ILE A 231 -7.08 -3.52 11.51
CA ILE A 231 -6.20 -3.08 10.43
C ILE A 231 -6.97 -2.19 9.46
N LEU A 232 -6.45 -0.99 9.21
CA LEU A 232 -6.88 -0.14 8.09
C LEU A 232 -6.05 -0.50 6.86
N VAL A 233 -6.69 -0.98 5.79
CA VAL A 233 -6.01 -1.55 4.62
C VAL A 233 -5.73 -0.48 3.57
N ILE A 234 -4.46 -0.34 3.17
CA ILE A 234 -3.98 0.74 2.30
C ILE A 234 -3.49 0.16 0.97
N TYR A 235 -3.89 0.78 -0.14
CA TYR A 235 -3.41 0.49 -1.49
C TYR A 235 -2.61 1.67 -2.05
N ASN A 236 -1.34 1.45 -2.39
CA ASN A 236 -0.43 2.50 -2.89
C ASN A 236 0.33 2.12 -4.19
N HIS A 237 -0.18 1.18 -4.99
CA HIS A 237 0.52 0.68 -6.18
C HIS A 237 0.29 1.54 -7.43
N PHE A 238 0.26 2.86 -7.28
CA PHE A 238 0.13 3.81 -8.39
C PHE A 238 0.91 5.10 -8.09
N ASN A 239 1.29 5.81 -9.14
CA ASN A 239 1.93 7.14 -9.04
C ASN A 239 1.37 8.14 -10.06
N ASP A 240 0.30 7.75 -10.77
CA ASP A 240 -0.42 8.56 -11.75
C ASP A 240 -1.92 8.30 -11.63
N GLY A 241 -2.63 9.19 -10.96
CA GLY A 241 -4.07 9.14 -10.75
C GLY A 241 -4.88 9.79 -11.88
N THR A 242 -4.52 9.59 -13.14
CA THR A 242 -5.23 10.20 -14.28
C THR A 242 -6.04 9.20 -15.10
N GLY A 243 -7.20 9.63 -15.60
CA GLY A 243 -8.06 8.83 -16.47
C GLY A 243 -8.92 7.76 -15.78
N TYR A 244 -10.12 7.53 -16.33
CA TYR A 244 -11.13 6.62 -15.77
C TYR A 244 -10.72 5.15 -15.84
N GLU A 245 -10.30 4.66 -17.01
CA GLU A 245 -9.87 3.26 -17.18
C GLU A 245 -8.67 2.94 -16.27
N HIS A 246 -7.82 3.91 -15.98
CA HIS A 246 -6.68 3.72 -15.07
C HIS A 246 -7.14 3.53 -13.62
N GLY A 247 -8.10 4.35 -13.16
CA GLY A 247 -8.74 4.16 -11.86
C GLY A 247 -9.40 2.79 -11.71
N GLN A 248 -10.08 2.31 -12.76
CA GLN A 248 -10.67 0.97 -12.78
C GLN A 248 -9.60 -0.13 -12.67
N ASN A 249 -8.49 -0.01 -13.41
CA ASN A 249 -7.41 -1.00 -13.37
C ASN A 249 -6.76 -1.08 -11.98
N HIS A 250 -6.53 0.06 -11.32
CA HIS A 250 -5.96 0.09 -9.97
C HIS A 250 -6.93 -0.42 -8.91
N ALA A 251 -8.22 -0.09 -9.01
CA ALA A 251 -9.22 -0.68 -8.13
C ALA A 251 -9.33 -2.19 -8.30
N GLN A 252 -9.32 -2.69 -9.55
CA GLN A 252 -9.33 -4.14 -9.80
C GLN A 252 -8.10 -4.81 -9.20
N ALA A 253 -6.92 -4.21 -9.36
CA ALA A 253 -5.70 -4.72 -8.74
C ALA A 253 -5.77 -4.73 -7.21
N ALA A 254 -6.33 -3.68 -6.58
CA ALA A 254 -6.53 -3.63 -5.14
C ALA A 254 -7.49 -4.73 -4.64
N VAL A 255 -8.61 -4.93 -5.35
CA VAL A 255 -9.59 -6.00 -5.06
C VAL A 255 -8.96 -7.37 -5.20
N ASP A 256 -8.18 -7.61 -6.26
CA ASP A 256 -7.51 -8.90 -6.48
C ASP A 256 -6.46 -9.17 -5.41
N MET A 257 -5.66 -8.17 -5.02
CA MET A 257 -4.72 -8.28 -3.89
C MET A 257 -5.44 -8.61 -2.58
N ALA A 258 -6.59 -7.97 -2.31
CA ALA A 258 -7.38 -8.23 -1.11
C ALA A 258 -7.95 -9.64 -1.07
N ARG A 259 -8.46 -10.14 -2.19
CA ARG A 259 -8.95 -11.52 -2.31
C ARG A 259 -7.82 -12.53 -2.14
N ASP A 260 -6.69 -12.30 -2.80
CA ASP A 260 -5.55 -13.21 -2.76
C ASP A 260 -4.93 -13.28 -1.37
N PHE A 261 -4.92 -12.16 -0.63
CA PHE A 261 -4.46 -12.11 0.75
C PHE A 261 -5.47 -12.67 1.75
N GLY A 262 -6.76 -12.68 1.40
CA GLY A 262 -7.84 -13.19 2.25
C GLY A 262 -8.47 -12.13 3.15
N ILE A 263 -8.48 -10.86 2.73
CA ILE A 263 -9.15 -9.77 3.45
C ILE A 263 -10.66 -9.99 3.39
N PRO A 264 -11.38 -9.95 4.53
CA PRO A 264 -12.82 -10.16 4.59
C PRO A 264 -13.64 -9.15 3.77
N GLU A 265 -14.81 -9.59 3.33
CA GLU A 265 -15.82 -8.71 2.72
C GLU A 265 -16.20 -7.57 3.67
N GLY A 266 -16.53 -6.40 3.14
CA GLY A 266 -16.94 -5.21 3.91
C GLY A 266 -15.78 -4.31 4.36
N VAL A 267 -14.55 -4.83 4.43
CA VAL A 267 -13.35 -4.02 4.74
C VAL A 267 -13.14 -2.96 3.67
N ALA A 268 -12.81 -1.73 4.09
CA ALA A 268 -12.49 -0.64 3.18
C ALA A 268 -11.06 -0.76 2.65
N LEU A 269 -10.90 -0.55 1.33
CA LEU A 269 -9.60 -0.41 0.69
C LEU A 269 -9.31 1.08 0.48
N PHE A 270 -8.30 1.61 1.18
CA PHE A 270 -7.94 3.02 1.10
C PHE A 270 -6.94 3.28 -0.03
N LEU A 271 -7.38 4.01 -1.06
CA LEU A 271 -6.52 4.51 -2.13
C LEU A 271 -5.56 5.58 -1.58
N ASN A 272 -4.25 5.31 -1.58
CA ASN A 272 -3.22 6.22 -1.10
C ASN A 272 -2.83 7.28 -2.14
N VAL A 273 -3.40 8.49 -2.06
CA VAL A 273 -3.08 9.59 -2.98
C VAL A 273 -2.00 10.49 -2.39
N GLU A 274 -0.75 10.30 -2.83
CA GLU A 274 0.36 11.17 -2.42
C GLU A 274 0.24 12.59 -3.01
N PRO A 275 0.70 13.64 -2.31
CA PRO A 275 0.61 15.03 -2.77
C PRO A 275 1.32 15.32 -4.10
N ILE A 276 2.30 14.49 -4.48
CA ILE A 276 3.08 14.67 -5.70
C ILE A 276 2.47 13.96 -6.91
N TYR A 277 1.49 13.08 -6.71
CA TYR A 277 0.85 12.35 -7.80
C TYR A 277 -0.16 13.24 -8.51
N PRO A 278 -0.19 13.25 -9.85
CA PRO A 278 -1.32 13.84 -10.55
C PRO A 278 -2.59 13.04 -10.19
N ILE A 279 -3.70 13.71 -9.94
CA ILE A 279 -4.97 13.07 -9.60
C ILE A 279 -6.11 13.81 -10.32
N GLU A 280 -7.02 13.06 -10.94
CA GLU A 280 -8.17 13.59 -11.66
C GLU A 280 -9.48 12.96 -11.17
N ALA A 281 -10.58 13.71 -11.27
CA ALA A 281 -11.92 13.23 -10.92
C ALA A 281 -12.30 11.91 -11.62
N ASN A 282 -11.89 11.75 -12.89
CA ASN A 282 -12.18 10.54 -13.65
C ASN A 282 -11.51 9.30 -13.07
N PHE A 283 -10.30 9.43 -12.52
CA PHE A 283 -9.61 8.32 -11.87
C PHE A 283 -10.37 7.90 -10.60
N ILE A 284 -10.77 8.86 -9.78
CA ILE A 284 -11.58 8.61 -8.57
C ILE A 284 -12.91 7.94 -8.93
N LEU A 285 -13.57 8.38 -10.01
CA LEU A 285 -14.79 7.72 -10.52
C LEU A 285 -14.53 6.27 -10.93
N GLY A 286 -13.45 6.01 -11.67
CA GLY A 286 -13.09 4.65 -12.08
C GLY A 286 -12.74 3.75 -10.91
N TRP A 287 -12.03 4.28 -9.92
CA TRP A 287 -11.76 3.60 -8.65
C TRP A 287 -13.07 3.27 -7.92
N TYR A 288 -13.93 4.28 -7.78
CA TYR A 288 -15.20 4.14 -7.07
C TYR A 288 -16.11 3.08 -7.68
N ASP A 289 -16.28 3.09 -9.00
CA ASP A 289 -17.19 2.18 -9.68
C ASP A 289 -16.78 0.71 -9.48
N VAL A 290 -15.48 0.41 -9.56
CA VAL A 290 -15.00 -0.97 -9.40
C VAL A 290 -15.08 -1.45 -7.95
N ILE A 291 -14.67 -0.62 -6.98
CA ILE A 291 -14.77 -1.00 -5.56
C ILE A 291 -16.23 -1.18 -5.15
N SER A 292 -17.13 -0.28 -5.58
CA SER A 292 -18.56 -0.34 -5.23
C SER A 292 -19.29 -1.53 -5.85
N GLU A 293 -18.77 -2.09 -6.95
CA GLU A 293 -19.25 -3.34 -7.55
C GLU A 293 -18.62 -4.60 -6.93
N SER A 294 -17.62 -4.43 -6.05
CA SER A 294 -16.94 -5.51 -5.34
C SER A 294 -17.58 -5.79 -3.96
N GLU A 295 -16.96 -6.70 -3.22
CA GLU A 295 -17.29 -7.02 -1.83
C GLU A 295 -16.67 -6.07 -0.79
N TYR A 296 -15.82 -5.13 -1.21
CA TYR A 296 -15.09 -4.21 -0.31
C TYR A 296 -15.73 -2.82 -0.25
N SER A 297 -15.44 -2.09 0.82
CA SER A 297 -15.88 -0.70 1.00
C SER A 297 -14.89 0.29 0.38
N ASN A 298 -15.34 1.49 0.05
CA ASN A 298 -14.50 2.51 -0.57
C ASN A 298 -13.79 3.39 0.46
N GLY A 299 -12.47 3.52 0.35
CA GLY A 299 -11.67 4.47 1.12
C GLY A 299 -10.73 5.27 0.22
N ILE A 300 -10.44 6.50 0.61
CA ILE A 300 -9.41 7.35 0.00
C ILE A 300 -8.60 8.06 1.07
N TYR A 301 -7.29 8.01 0.91
CA TYR A 301 -6.34 8.77 1.71
C TYR A 301 -5.70 9.90 0.88
N GLY A 302 -5.49 11.05 1.52
CA GLY A 302 -4.71 12.14 0.94
C GLY A 302 -4.79 13.43 1.74
N VAL A 303 -4.14 14.49 1.26
CA VAL A 303 -4.19 15.81 1.90
C VAL A 303 -5.45 16.57 1.44
N PHE A 304 -6.58 16.38 2.12
CA PHE A 304 -7.88 16.99 1.77
C PHE A 304 -8.04 18.46 2.21
N HIS A 305 -6.97 19.26 2.07
CA HIS A 305 -7.10 20.70 2.20
C HIS A 305 -7.72 21.29 0.91
N PRO A 306 -8.59 22.32 0.98
CA PRO A 306 -9.33 22.83 -0.18
C PRO A 306 -8.49 23.23 -1.40
N ASP A 307 -7.24 23.63 -1.16
CA ASP A 307 -6.29 24.04 -2.21
C ASP A 307 -5.47 22.88 -2.80
N GLN A 308 -5.70 21.63 -2.37
CA GLN A 308 -4.94 20.46 -2.84
C GLN A 308 -5.65 19.76 -4.00
N GLU A 309 -4.86 19.22 -4.92
CA GLU A 309 -5.35 18.58 -6.14
C GLU A 309 -6.29 17.40 -5.83
N VAL A 310 -6.01 16.62 -4.78
CA VAL A 310 -6.88 15.51 -4.36
C VAL A 310 -8.26 15.99 -3.89
N ASN A 311 -8.34 17.10 -3.13
CA ASN A 311 -9.62 17.67 -2.72
C ASN A 311 -10.43 18.15 -3.94
N ILE A 312 -9.77 18.87 -4.85
CA ILE A 312 -10.39 19.39 -6.07
C ILE A 312 -10.88 18.25 -6.96
N ALA A 313 -10.08 17.20 -7.16
CA ALA A 313 -10.44 16.03 -7.94
C ALA A 313 -11.60 15.27 -7.31
N TYR A 314 -11.60 15.10 -5.98
CA TYR A 314 -12.66 14.41 -5.25
C TYR A 314 -13.98 15.17 -5.32
N GLU A 315 -13.99 16.48 -5.07
CA GLU A 315 -15.20 17.31 -5.19
C GLU A 315 -15.76 17.26 -6.62
N ALA A 316 -14.90 17.32 -7.64
CA ALA A 316 -15.32 17.18 -9.04
C ALA A 316 -15.81 15.77 -9.41
N ALA A 317 -15.37 14.73 -8.69
CA ALA A 317 -15.91 13.37 -8.82
C ALA A 317 -17.29 13.29 -8.16
N VAL A 318 -17.46 13.85 -6.95
CA VAL A 318 -18.74 13.95 -6.23
C VAL A 318 -19.79 14.73 -7.02
N GLU A 319 -19.40 15.81 -7.70
CA GLU A 319 -20.32 16.56 -8.58
C GLU A 319 -20.88 15.69 -9.73
N GLN A 320 -20.11 14.70 -10.18
CA GLN A 320 -20.51 13.78 -11.25
C GLN A 320 -21.27 12.56 -10.71
N ASN A 321 -20.84 12.04 -9.56
CA ASN A 321 -21.48 10.94 -8.85
C ASN A 321 -21.59 11.25 -7.35
N PRO A 322 -22.75 11.76 -6.88
CA PRO A 322 -22.97 12.08 -5.46
C PRO A 322 -22.82 10.89 -4.51
N ASP A 323 -22.98 9.65 -5.00
CA ASP A 323 -22.85 8.44 -4.19
C ASP A 323 -21.41 8.26 -3.66
N ILE A 324 -20.41 8.91 -4.29
CA ILE A 324 -19.03 8.96 -3.78
C ILE A 324 -19.00 9.59 -2.39
N LEU A 325 -19.72 10.70 -2.19
CA LEU A 325 -19.73 11.42 -0.91
C LEU A 325 -20.34 10.57 0.21
N GLU A 326 -21.39 9.81 -0.12
CA GLU A 326 -22.16 9.03 0.84
C GLU A 326 -21.54 7.66 1.15
N ASN A 327 -20.64 7.15 0.31
CA ASN A 327 -20.14 5.77 0.39
C ASN A 327 -18.61 5.65 0.31
N THR A 328 -17.88 6.76 0.41
CA THR A 328 -16.40 6.75 0.43
C THR A 328 -15.89 7.33 1.75
N PHE A 329 -15.13 6.53 2.47
CA PHE A 329 -14.42 6.96 3.66
C PHE A 329 -13.21 7.82 3.30
N VAL A 330 -13.11 9.01 3.89
CA VAL A 330 -12.01 9.96 3.71
C VAL A 330 -11.09 9.89 4.91
N TRP A 331 -9.85 9.47 4.70
CA TRP A 331 -8.76 9.58 5.66
C TRP A 331 -7.83 10.73 5.23
N THR A 332 -7.84 11.83 5.98
CA THR A 332 -7.13 13.04 5.57
C THR A 332 -5.78 13.18 6.27
N ALA A 333 -4.78 13.70 5.58
CA ALA A 333 -3.50 14.14 6.14
C ALA A 333 -3.44 15.66 6.36
N SER A 334 -4.60 16.33 6.47
CA SER A 334 -4.71 17.76 6.75
C SER A 334 -5.71 18.06 7.87
N PRO A 335 -5.38 18.94 8.82
CA PRO A 335 -4.09 19.60 9.01
C PRO A 335 -3.02 18.67 9.61
N ASN A 336 -1.74 18.88 9.22
CA ASN A 336 -0.61 18.21 9.87
C ASN A 336 -0.13 19.02 11.08
N HIS A 337 -0.28 18.43 12.27
CA HIS A 337 0.11 19.00 13.57
C HIS A 337 1.50 18.53 14.06
N GLY A 338 2.09 17.54 13.39
CA GLY A 338 3.32 16.87 13.78
C GLY A 338 3.08 15.74 14.77
N ILE A 339 4.09 14.86 14.88
CA ILE A 339 4.08 13.68 15.74
C ILE A 339 3.93 14.06 17.22
N THR A 340 3.02 13.38 17.92
CA THR A 340 2.85 13.46 19.36
C THR A 340 2.52 12.10 19.96
N THR A 341 2.66 11.96 21.28
CA THR A 341 2.09 10.81 22.02
C THR A 341 0.56 10.87 22.02
N GLN A 342 -0.11 9.74 22.24
CA GLN A 342 -1.56 9.64 22.41
C GLN A 342 -2.11 10.67 23.43
N GLU A 343 -1.46 10.82 24.59
CA GLU A 343 -1.87 11.79 25.62
C GLU A 343 -1.81 13.26 25.14
N ASN A 344 -0.95 13.54 24.16
CA ASN A 344 -0.72 14.88 23.62
C ASN A 344 -1.24 15.00 22.18
N ALA A 345 -2.14 14.10 21.74
CA ALA A 345 -2.77 14.19 20.44
C ALA A 345 -3.53 15.52 20.28
N PRO A 346 -3.57 16.10 19.08
CA PRO A 346 -4.32 17.34 18.84
C PRO A 346 -5.83 17.11 19.02
N GLU A 347 -6.59 18.20 19.05
CA GLU A 347 -8.05 18.11 18.93
C GLU A 347 -8.42 17.56 17.54
N TYR A 348 -9.40 16.67 17.48
CA TYR A 348 -9.86 16.10 16.23
C TYR A 348 -10.59 17.15 15.39
N ASN A 349 -9.90 17.69 14.38
CA ASN A 349 -10.44 18.68 13.45
C ASN A 349 -9.88 18.49 12.03
N PRO A 350 -10.25 17.39 11.35
CA PRO A 350 -9.80 17.08 9.98
C PRO A 350 -10.31 18.09 8.95
N ASP A 351 -9.48 18.41 7.96
CA ASP A 351 -9.90 19.05 6.72
C ASP A 351 -10.41 17.98 5.75
N ALA A 352 -11.68 18.10 5.34
CA ALA A 352 -12.30 17.24 4.34
C ALA A 352 -13.46 17.99 3.65
N PRO A 353 -13.90 17.55 2.46
CA PRO A 353 -15.11 18.08 1.82
C PRO A 353 -16.33 17.95 2.74
N GLU A 354 -17.18 18.99 2.77
CA GLU A 354 -18.37 19.02 3.62
C GLU A 354 -19.30 17.82 3.33
N GLY A 355 -19.66 17.08 4.39
CA GLY A 355 -20.55 15.92 4.28
C GLY A 355 -19.85 14.59 3.97
N SER A 356 -18.52 14.58 3.87
CA SER A 356 -17.76 13.33 3.69
C SER A 356 -17.89 12.41 4.91
N LEU A 357 -17.84 11.09 4.66
CA LEU A 357 -17.63 10.10 5.71
C LEU A 357 -16.17 10.15 6.16
N ILE A 358 -15.88 10.84 7.25
CA ILE A 358 -14.48 11.00 7.69
C ILE A 358 -14.06 9.77 8.50
N ALA A 359 -13.10 9.01 7.98
CA ALA A 359 -12.45 7.89 8.66
C ALA A 359 -11.46 8.37 9.72
N GLY A 360 -10.65 9.37 9.40
CA GLY A 360 -9.64 9.87 10.33
C GLY A 360 -8.78 11.00 9.82
N LEU A 361 -7.84 11.39 10.67
CA LEU A 361 -6.85 12.43 10.49
C LEU A 361 -5.46 11.86 10.80
N GLN A 362 -4.61 11.75 9.78
CA GLN A 362 -3.18 11.60 9.97
C GLN A 362 -2.59 12.97 10.29
N TYR A 363 -2.27 13.18 11.57
CA TYR A 363 -1.85 14.50 12.03
C TYR A 363 -0.33 14.63 12.17
N GLY A 364 0.43 13.54 12.09
CA GLY A 364 1.89 13.58 12.20
C GLY A 364 2.53 12.50 11.34
N LEU A 365 3.68 12.85 10.74
CA LEU A 365 4.44 12.01 9.81
C LEU A 365 5.83 11.67 10.36
N ASP A 366 6.32 10.48 10.02
CA ASP A 366 7.71 10.02 10.14
C ASP A 366 8.28 10.15 11.57
N ALA A 367 7.67 9.47 12.55
CA ALA A 367 8.23 9.40 13.89
C ALA A 367 9.56 8.63 13.90
N GLU A 368 10.69 9.34 14.00
CA GLU A 368 12.05 8.74 13.99
C GLU A 368 12.24 7.60 15.00
N THR A 369 11.53 7.62 16.13
CA THR A 369 11.71 6.64 17.22
C THR A 369 11.23 5.24 16.86
N CYS A 370 10.08 5.11 16.19
CA CYS A 370 9.46 3.81 15.89
C CYS A 370 9.06 3.65 14.41
N ASN A 371 9.37 4.63 13.55
CA ASN A 371 9.01 4.68 12.13
C ASN A 371 7.50 4.51 11.86
N ILE A 372 6.70 5.36 12.50
CA ILE A 372 5.24 5.40 12.36
C ILE A 372 4.74 6.81 12.05
N ASP A 373 3.53 6.87 11.52
CA ASP A 373 2.70 8.06 11.47
C ASP A 373 1.63 8.01 12.58
N THR A 374 1.19 9.18 13.05
CA THR A 374 0.23 9.26 14.16
C THR A 374 -1.12 9.77 13.70
N ASN A 375 -2.18 9.08 14.13
CA ASN A 375 -3.53 9.26 13.63
C ASN A 375 -4.57 9.43 14.75
N LEU A 376 -5.64 10.14 14.41
CA LEU A 376 -6.90 10.11 15.14
C LEU A 376 -7.99 9.61 14.20
N PHE A 377 -8.79 8.65 14.63
CA PHE A 377 -9.83 8.04 13.81
C PHE A 377 -11.20 8.24 14.42
N ASN A 378 -12.21 8.42 13.57
CA ASN A 378 -13.61 8.42 13.96
C ASN A 378 -14.04 6.98 14.29
N GLY A 379 -14.74 6.78 15.42
CA GLY A 379 -15.24 5.47 15.84
C GLY A 379 -16.14 4.78 14.81
N GLU A 380 -16.78 5.52 13.91
CA GLU A 380 -17.56 4.94 12.80
C GLU A 380 -16.70 4.13 11.80
N VAL A 381 -15.39 4.37 11.73
CA VAL A 381 -14.52 3.65 10.80
C VAL A 381 -14.37 2.17 11.15
N PHE A 382 -14.59 1.77 12.42
CA PHE A 382 -14.45 0.38 12.87
C PHE A 382 -15.36 -0.60 12.10
N GLU A 383 -16.47 -0.12 11.53
CA GLU A 383 -17.37 -0.94 10.71
C GLU A 383 -16.73 -1.46 9.41
N VAL A 384 -15.63 -0.83 8.97
CA VAL A 384 -14.95 -1.14 7.70
C VAL A 384 -13.47 -1.45 7.89
N LEU A 385 -13.01 -1.72 9.11
CA LEU A 385 -11.65 -2.19 9.37
C LEU A 385 -11.58 -3.71 9.38
N TRP A 386 -10.40 -4.24 9.07
CA TRP A 386 -10.16 -5.67 9.17
C TRP A 386 -9.84 -6.04 10.62
N SER A 387 -10.84 -6.61 11.29
CA SER A 387 -10.76 -7.16 12.65
C SER A 387 -10.74 -8.68 12.62
N ASP A 388 -10.39 -9.32 13.75
CA ASP A 388 -10.60 -10.76 13.91
C ASP A 388 -12.11 -11.01 14.06
N ASP A 389 -12.75 -11.56 13.03
CA ASP A 389 -14.15 -11.98 13.08
C ASP A 389 -14.24 -13.33 13.83
N GLU A 390 -14.97 -13.39 14.96
CA GLU A 390 -15.28 -14.63 15.73
C GLU A 390 -15.88 -15.77 14.89
#